data_AF-A0A972G869-F1
#
_entry.id   AF-A0A972G869-F1
#
_cell.length_a   1.000
_cell.length_b   1.000
_cell.length_c   1.000
_cell.angle_alpha   90.00
_cell.angle_beta   90.00
_cell.angle_gamma   90.00
#
_symmetry.space_group_name_H-M   'P 1'
#
loop_
_entity.id
_entity.type
_entity.pdbx_description
1 polymer ?
#
loop_
_entity_poly.entity_id
_entity_poly.type
_entity_poly.pdbx_seq_one_letter_code
_entity_poly.pdbx_strand_id
1 'polypeptide(L)'
;MSIDFTISSQLAADLAGKVDPNEASKALAYLRSRKDGRALFDYLQTIEQHGKAVIRSHQTLRYYQEMHEAFKHHLSQFQDNPEKMAETLGWAIRLLRYYRAVPDYQPNYTTQKEKRVTRSEAQKIPPPVGPEVGDVVTGQIIRLHNNGAADVKLNRLPDNFVGVLRKADAKGRRSGGIRGEVIKIAEEDGTVYLVLKPVKRPKE
;
A
#
# COMPACT_ATOMS: atom_id res chain seq x y z
N MET A 1 -18.18 4.33 26.39
CA MET A 1 -17.09 3.59 25.69
C MET A 1 -16.44 4.56 24.72
N SER A 2 -15.12 4.77 24.82
CA SER A 2 -14.39 5.57 23.82
C SER A 2 -14.10 4.67 22.61
N ILE A 3 -14.59 5.05 21.43
CA ILE A 3 -14.28 4.36 20.17
C ILE A 3 -12.81 4.63 19.86
N ASP A 4 -12.02 3.58 19.67
CA ASP A 4 -10.65 3.71 19.18
C ASP A 4 -10.69 3.97 17.67
N PHE A 5 -10.80 5.26 17.33
CA PHE A 5 -10.85 5.72 15.96
C PHE A 5 -9.53 5.46 15.22
N THR A 6 -8.41 5.32 15.96
CA THR A 6 -7.08 5.08 15.38
C THR A 6 -7.05 3.75 14.63
N ILE A 7 -7.48 2.67 15.28
CA ILE A 7 -7.49 1.33 14.68
C ILE A 7 -8.49 1.28 13.52
N SER A 8 -9.64 1.92 13.68
CA SER A 8 -10.66 1.99 12.62
C SER A 8 -10.12 2.69 11.36
N SER A 9 -9.39 3.79 11.54
CA SER A 9 -8.77 4.55 10.45
C SER A 9 -7.64 3.78 9.77
N GLN A 10 -6.74 3.18 10.56
CA GLN A 10 -5.65 2.36 10.03
C GLN A 10 -6.15 1.15 9.27
N LEU A 11 -7.16 0.45 9.81
CA LEU A 11 -7.80 -0.67 9.11
C LEU A 11 -8.45 -0.21 7.80
N ALA A 12 -9.15 0.92 7.79
CA ALA A 12 -9.74 1.46 6.57
C ALA A 12 -8.69 1.82 5.52
N ALA A 13 -7.57 2.40 5.94
CA ALA A 13 -6.45 2.74 5.07
C ALA A 13 -5.82 1.49 4.43
N ASP A 14 -5.60 0.42 5.21
CA ASP A 14 -5.01 -0.83 4.71
C ASP A 14 -5.89 -1.56 3.69
N LEU A 15 -7.21 -1.43 3.84
CA LEU A 15 -8.22 -2.02 2.94
C LEU A 15 -8.48 -1.16 1.69
N ALA A 16 -8.17 0.14 1.74
CA ALA A 16 -8.47 1.08 0.67
C ALA A 16 -7.78 0.70 -0.64
N GLY A 17 -8.54 0.76 -1.75
CA GLY A 17 -8.08 0.33 -3.07
C GLY A 17 -7.95 -1.19 -3.26
N LYS A 18 -7.93 -1.98 -2.17
CA LYS A 18 -7.75 -3.43 -2.22
C LYS A 18 -9.06 -4.21 -2.05
N VAL A 19 -9.99 -3.70 -1.24
CA VAL A 19 -11.21 -4.41 -0.83
C VAL A 19 -12.47 -3.61 -1.18
N ASP A 20 -13.51 -4.33 -1.60
CA ASP A 20 -14.83 -3.72 -1.78
C ASP A 20 -15.56 -3.54 -0.43
N PRO A 21 -16.09 -2.34 -0.09
CA PRO A 21 -16.83 -2.11 1.14
C PRO A 21 -18.03 -3.03 1.34
N ASN A 22 -18.65 -3.53 0.27
CA ASN A 22 -19.76 -4.46 0.36
C ASN A 22 -19.30 -5.85 0.80
N GLU A 23 -18.11 -6.30 0.40
CA GLU A 23 -17.53 -7.56 0.88
C GLU A 23 -17.12 -7.45 2.36
N ALA A 24 -16.52 -6.33 2.75
CA ALA A 24 -16.23 -6.05 4.17
C ALA A 24 -17.52 -5.97 5.01
N SER A 25 -18.61 -5.45 4.45
CA SER A 25 -19.92 -5.41 5.11
C SER A 25 -20.50 -6.81 5.38
N LYS A 26 -20.23 -7.80 4.52
CA LYS A 26 -20.62 -9.21 4.77
C LYS A 26 -19.86 -9.80 5.96
N ALA A 27 -18.56 -9.50 6.07
CA ALA A 27 -17.76 -9.95 7.20
C ALA A 27 -18.24 -9.32 8.53
N LEU A 28 -18.60 -8.03 8.52
CA LEU A 28 -19.24 -7.38 9.66
C LEU A 28 -20.59 -8.02 10.04
N ALA A 29 -21.43 -8.32 9.05
CA ALA A 29 -22.71 -8.98 9.29
C ALA A 29 -22.51 -10.37 9.93
N TYR A 30 -21.52 -11.13 9.45
CA TYR A 30 -21.14 -12.41 10.05
C TYR A 30 -20.72 -12.25 11.52
N LEU A 31 -19.79 -11.34 11.82
CA LEU A 31 -19.33 -11.06 13.19
C LEU A 31 -20.51 -10.73 14.13
N ARG A 32 -21.42 -9.85 13.70
CA ARG A 32 -22.60 -9.46 14.49
C ARG A 32 -23.57 -10.62 14.73
N SER A 33 -23.71 -11.52 13.75
CA SER A 33 -24.59 -12.70 13.87
C SER A 33 -24.04 -13.75 14.83
N ARG A 34 -22.72 -13.96 14.83
CA ARG A 34 -22.06 -14.95 15.68
C ARG A 34 -21.79 -14.44 17.09
N LYS A 35 -21.61 -13.13 17.25
CA LYS A 35 -21.16 -12.49 18.50
C LYS A 35 -19.90 -13.14 19.06
N ASP A 36 -18.99 -13.54 18.17
CA ASP A 36 -17.73 -14.19 18.48
C ASP A 36 -16.66 -13.65 17.52
N GLY A 37 -15.62 -13.02 18.10
CA GLY A 37 -14.51 -12.45 17.35
C GLY A 37 -13.58 -13.50 16.74
N ARG A 38 -13.46 -14.69 17.35
CA ARG A 38 -12.64 -15.80 16.83
C ARG A 38 -13.29 -16.44 15.62
N ALA A 39 -14.60 -16.65 15.69
CA ALA A 39 -15.39 -17.19 14.59
C ALA A 39 -15.25 -16.37 13.29
N LEU A 40 -15.02 -15.05 13.38
CA LEU A 40 -14.74 -14.21 12.20
C LEU A 40 -13.46 -14.63 11.48
N PHE A 41 -12.38 -14.88 12.22
CA PHE A 41 -11.11 -15.30 11.65
C PHE A 41 -11.22 -16.71 11.05
N ASP A 42 -11.88 -17.63 11.75
CA ASP A 42 -12.12 -18.99 11.24
C ASP A 42 -12.94 -18.98 9.95
N TYR A 43 -13.96 -18.11 9.88
CA TYR A 43 -14.75 -17.89 8.68
C TYR A 43 -13.90 -17.43 7.49
N LEU A 44 -13.04 -16.42 7.69
CA LEU A 44 -12.17 -15.91 6.63
C LEU A 44 -11.14 -16.96 6.20
N GLN A 45 -10.53 -17.66 7.15
CA GLN A 45 -9.61 -18.75 6.88
C GLN A 45 -10.26 -19.89 6.09
N THR A 46 -11.50 -20.25 6.44
CA THR A 46 -12.27 -21.28 5.71
C THR A 46 -12.51 -20.87 4.25
N ILE A 47 -12.82 -19.59 4.00
CA ILE A 47 -12.98 -19.07 2.64
C ILE A 47 -11.67 -19.12 1.85
N GLU A 48 -10.53 -18.80 2.47
CA GLU A 48 -9.24 -18.89 1.79
C GLU A 48 -8.88 -20.33 1.40
N GLN A 49 -9.11 -21.27 2.31
CA GLN A 49 -8.73 -22.67 2.14
C GLN A 49 -9.67 -23.42 1.19
N HIS A 50 -10.98 -23.17 1.29
CA HIS A 50 -12.00 -23.97 0.59
C HIS A 50 -12.87 -23.15 -0.37
N GLY A 51 -12.82 -21.82 -0.32
CA GLY A 51 -13.68 -20.94 -1.10
C GLY A 51 -13.40 -20.94 -2.61
N LYS A 52 -12.23 -21.41 -3.06
CA LYS A 52 -11.93 -21.60 -4.50
C LYS A 52 -12.95 -22.50 -5.21
N ALA A 53 -13.58 -23.43 -4.49
CA ALA A 53 -14.57 -24.35 -5.05
C ALA A 53 -15.98 -23.72 -5.17
N VAL A 54 -16.26 -22.62 -4.45
CA VAL A 54 -17.62 -22.05 -4.32
C VAL A 54 -17.70 -20.62 -4.86
N ILE A 55 -16.56 -19.92 -4.94
CA ILE A 55 -16.48 -18.52 -5.37
C ILE A 55 -16.34 -18.44 -6.89
N ARG A 56 -17.28 -17.73 -7.53
CA ARG A 56 -17.38 -17.57 -8.99
C ARG A 56 -16.32 -16.66 -9.62
N SER A 57 -15.50 -15.99 -8.80
CA SER A 57 -14.53 -14.97 -9.24
C SER A 57 -13.26 -14.99 -8.38
N HIS A 58 -12.10 -15.03 -9.05
CA HIS A 58 -10.79 -14.87 -8.40
C HIS A 58 -10.64 -13.54 -7.65
N GLN A 59 -11.37 -12.50 -8.06
CA GLN A 59 -11.36 -11.20 -7.40
C GLN A 59 -12.02 -11.25 -6.02
N THR A 60 -13.12 -11.99 -5.87
CA THR A 60 -13.80 -12.16 -4.59
C THR A 60 -12.91 -12.89 -3.60
N LEU A 61 -12.20 -13.93 -4.02
CA LEU A 61 -11.24 -14.62 -3.14
C LEU A 61 -10.12 -13.69 -2.66
N ARG A 62 -9.58 -12.86 -3.56
CA ARG A 62 -8.55 -11.87 -3.22
C ARG A 62 -9.04 -10.88 -2.14
N TYR A 63 -10.29 -10.43 -2.21
CA TYR A 63 -10.86 -9.57 -1.17
C TYR A 63 -10.86 -10.24 0.21
N TYR A 64 -11.21 -11.52 0.29
CA TYR A 64 -11.20 -12.25 1.55
C TYR A 64 -9.80 -12.43 2.11
N GLN A 65 -8.79 -12.62 1.25
CA GLN A 65 -7.38 -12.69 1.66
C GLN A 65 -6.88 -11.37 2.25
N GLU A 66 -7.10 -10.27 1.54
CA GLU A 66 -6.71 -8.93 2.00
C GLU A 66 -7.44 -8.56 3.31
N MET A 67 -8.73 -8.93 3.44
CA MET A 67 -9.47 -8.74 4.69
C MET A 67 -8.91 -9.59 5.83
N HIS A 68 -8.55 -10.85 5.59
CA HIS A 68 -8.04 -11.73 6.63
C HIS A 68 -6.71 -11.23 7.21
N GLU A 69 -5.78 -10.83 6.34
CA GLU A 69 -4.50 -10.26 6.78
C GLU A 69 -4.72 -8.96 7.59
N ALA A 70 -5.50 -8.03 7.05
CA ALA A 70 -5.76 -6.74 7.72
C ALA A 70 -6.50 -6.92 9.05
N PHE A 71 -7.50 -7.80 9.10
CA PHE A 71 -8.27 -8.04 10.33
C PHE A 71 -7.39 -8.71 11.39
N LYS A 72 -6.52 -9.66 11.00
CA LYS A 72 -5.59 -10.28 11.96
C LYS A 72 -4.65 -9.25 12.57
N HIS A 73 -4.17 -8.32 11.76
CA HIS A 73 -3.29 -7.26 12.23
C HIS A 73 -3.99 -6.30 13.19
N HIS A 74 -5.16 -5.77 12.80
CA HIS A 74 -5.81 -4.67 13.54
C HIS A 74 -6.79 -5.12 14.62
N LEU A 75 -7.51 -6.23 14.40
CA LEU A 75 -8.66 -6.64 15.21
C LEU A 75 -8.36 -7.81 16.17
N SER A 76 -7.20 -8.46 16.07
CA SER A 76 -6.87 -9.62 16.94
C SER A 76 -6.95 -9.31 18.44
N GLN A 77 -6.62 -8.08 18.84
CA GLN A 77 -6.74 -7.59 20.21
C GLN A 77 -8.18 -7.52 20.74
N PHE A 78 -9.19 -7.60 19.87
CA PHE A 78 -10.61 -7.53 20.23
C PHE A 78 -11.30 -8.90 20.15
N GLN A 79 -10.57 -10.01 20.00
CA GLN A 79 -11.16 -11.36 19.87
C GLN A 79 -12.11 -11.72 21.01
N ASP A 80 -11.77 -11.32 22.24
CA ASP A 80 -12.59 -11.58 23.42
C ASP A 80 -13.64 -10.46 23.68
N ASN A 81 -13.72 -9.46 22.80
CA ASN A 81 -14.72 -8.39 22.83
C ASN A 81 -15.35 -8.17 21.44
N PRO A 82 -16.29 -9.05 21.03
CA PRO A 82 -16.89 -9.03 19.69
C PRO A 82 -17.70 -7.76 19.40
N GLU A 83 -18.27 -7.13 20.43
CA GLU A 83 -19.00 -5.86 20.29
C GLU A 83 -18.04 -4.73 19.89
N LYS A 84 -16.94 -4.56 20.63
CA LYS A 84 -15.90 -3.56 20.30
C LYS A 84 -15.25 -3.84 18.95
N MET A 85 -15.04 -5.11 18.60
CA MET A 85 -14.57 -5.51 17.28
C MET A 85 -15.54 -5.07 16.17
N ALA A 86 -16.84 -5.29 16.37
CA ALA A 86 -17.86 -4.93 15.39
C ALA A 86 -18.03 -3.41 15.24
N GLU A 87 -17.89 -2.65 16.32
CA GLU A 87 -17.85 -1.18 16.27
C GLU A 87 -16.65 -0.68 15.48
N THR A 88 -15.45 -1.18 15.79
CA THR A 88 -14.19 -0.81 15.11
C THR A 88 -14.27 -1.10 13.61
N LEU A 89 -14.72 -2.31 13.25
CA LEU A 89 -14.90 -2.71 11.85
C LEU A 89 -16.00 -1.90 11.16
N GLY A 90 -17.09 -1.56 11.87
CA GLY A 90 -18.16 -0.71 11.35
C GLY A 90 -17.67 0.69 10.97
N TRP A 91 -16.85 1.31 11.82
CA TRP A 91 -16.21 2.60 11.52
C TRP A 91 -15.22 2.50 10.36
N ALA A 92 -14.40 1.46 10.33
CA ALA A 92 -13.47 1.23 9.22
C ALA A 92 -14.19 1.10 7.87
N ILE A 93 -15.32 0.38 7.81
CA ILE A 93 -16.13 0.26 6.59
C ILE A 93 -16.75 1.59 6.19
N ARG A 94 -17.19 2.42 7.15
CA ARG A 94 -17.73 3.75 6.86
C ARG A 94 -16.66 4.66 6.26
N LEU A 95 -15.43 4.60 6.79
CA LEU A 95 -14.27 5.31 6.23
C LEU A 95 -13.88 4.80 4.85
N LEU A 96 -13.88 3.47 4.63
CA LEU A 96 -13.59 2.88 3.33
C LEU A 96 -14.58 3.36 2.24
N ARG A 97 -15.86 3.51 2.60
CA ARG A 97 -16.87 4.12 1.70
C ARG A 97 -16.59 5.59 1.44
N TYR A 98 -16.21 6.34 2.47
CA TYR A 98 -15.83 7.75 2.34
C TYR A 98 -14.62 7.93 1.41
N TYR A 99 -13.57 7.14 1.57
CA TYR A 99 -12.36 7.20 0.72
C TYR A 99 -12.67 6.91 -0.76
N ARG A 100 -13.65 6.04 -1.04
CA ARG A 100 -14.09 5.76 -2.41
C ARG A 100 -14.96 6.88 -3.00
N ALA A 101 -15.68 7.62 -2.15
CA ALA A 101 -16.60 8.68 -2.58
C ALA A 101 -15.91 10.05 -2.74
N VAL A 102 -14.73 10.24 -2.14
CA VAL A 102 -13.98 11.50 -2.15
C VAL A 102 -12.61 11.28 -2.82
N PRO A 103 -12.48 11.51 -4.14
CA PRO A 103 -11.28 11.16 -4.92
C PRO A 103 -9.98 11.85 -4.49
N ASP A 104 -10.08 13.03 -3.86
CA ASP A 104 -8.93 13.83 -3.42
C ASP A 104 -8.45 13.47 -2.00
N TYR A 105 -9.12 12.54 -1.32
CA TYR A 105 -8.69 12.06 -0.02
C TYR A 105 -7.72 10.89 -0.17
N GLN A 106 -6.43 11.12 0.08
CA GLN A 106 -5.44 10.06 0.24
C GLN A 106 -5.22 9.79 1.73
N PRO A 107 -5.71 8.68 2.30
CA PRO A 107 -5.26 8.28 3.63
C PRO A 107 -3.76 8.02 3.57
N ASN A 108 -2.97 8.60 4.47
CA ASN A 108 -1.55 8.32 4.58
C ASN A 108 -1.37 6.82 4.90
N TYR A 109 -1.06 6.02 3.87
CA TYR A 109 -0.89 4.57 3.98
C TYR A 109 0.42 4.26 4.72
N THR A 110 0.38 4.16 6.04
CA THR A 110 1.52 3.58 6.78
C THR A 110 1.46 2.07 6.61
N THR A 111 2.23 1.55 5.65
CA THR A 111 2.45 0.10 5.50
C THR A 111 3.19 -0.41 6.73
N GLN A 112 2.49 -0.66 7.83
CA GLN A 112 3.04 -1.32 9.01
C GLN A 112 3.11 -2.83 8.77
N LYS A 113 3.90 -3.24 7.77
CA LYS A 113 4.30 -4.63 7.58
C LYS A 113 5.70 -4.82 8.16
N GLU A 114 5.89 -4.52 9.44
CA GLU A 114 7.09 -4.94 10.18
C GLU A 114 6.89 -4.80 11.69
N LYS A 115 6.33 -5.85 12.33
CA LYS A 115 6.64 -6.25 13.72
C LYS A 115 5.86 -7.50 14.13
N ARG A 116 6.26 -8.65 13.59
CA ARG A 116 6.33 -9.92 14.34
C ARG A 116 6.97 -10.98 13.46
N VAL A 117 8.18 -11.39 13.80
CA VAL A 117 8.54 -12.78 14.13
C VAL A 117 10.04 -12.85 14.50
N THR A 118 10.25 -13.37 15.71
CA THR A 118 11.42 -14.06 16.30
C THR A 118 12.77 -13.36 16.45
N ARG A 119 13.01 -13.01 17.73
CA ARG A 119 14.26 -13.24 18.46
C ARG A 119 14.92 -14.57 18.05
N SER A 120 15.94 -14.51 17.22
CA SER A 120 17.02 -15.49 17.08
C SER A 120 18.20 -14.70 16.50
N GLU A 121 19.28 -14.60 17.28
CA GLU A 121 20.47 -13.84 16.93
C GLU A 121 21.16 -14.32 15.65
N ALA A 122 21.92 -13.39 15.05
CA ALA A 122 22.94 -13.56 14.02
C ALA A 122 22.49 -13.60 12.55
N GLN A 123 22.34 -12.41 11.96
CA GLN A 123 23.26 -11.91 10.92
C GLN A 123 22.92 -10.45 10.59
N LYS A 124 23.91 -9.56 10.70
CA LYS A 124 23.81 -8.15 10.30
C LYS A 124 23.56 -8.07 8.78
N ILE A 125 22.32 -7.82 8.39
CA ILE A 125 22.01 -7.33 7.04
C ILE A 125 21.70 -5.84 7.20
N PRO A 126 22.42 -4.93 6.51
CA PRO A 126 22.12 -3.50 6.59
C PRO A 126 20.71 -3.22 6.01
N PRO A 127 20.03 -2.16 6.46
CA PRO A 127 18.67 -1.81 6.04
C PRO A 127 18.59 -1.55 4.52
N PRO A 128 17.40 -1.67 3.89
CA PRO A 128 17.26 -1.47 2.46
C PRO A 128 17.53 0.01 2.13
N VAL A 129 18.72 0.27 1.58
CA VAL A 129 19.13 1.59 1.14
C VAL A 129 18.40 1.88 -0.17
N GLY A 130 17.71 3.02 -0.25
CA GLY A 130 17.25 3.53 -1.54
C GLY A 130 18.44 3.70 -2.51
N PRO A 131 18.19 3.92 -3.81
CA PRO A 131 19.28 4.14 -4.76
C PRO A 131 20.21 5.26 -4.28
N GLU A 132 21.52 4.99 -4.29
CA GLU A 132 22.55 5.95 -3.89
C GLU A 132 22.97 6.83 -5.07
N VAL A 133 23.69 7.91 -4.78
CA VAL A 133 24.30 8.73 -5.82
C VAL A 133 25.32 7.87 -6.59
N GLY A 134 25.16 7.76 -7.90
CA GLY A 134 25.92 6.86 -8.79
C GLY A 134 25.12 5.67 -9.30
N ASP A 135 23.99 5.34 -8.68
CA ASP A 135 23.15 4.21 -9.12
C ASP A 135 22.43 4.50 -10.44
N VAL A 136 22.32 3.49 -11.29
CA VAL A 136 21.61 3.60 -12.57
C VAL A 136 20.20 3.05 -12.44
N VAL A 137 19.22 3.95 -12.51
CA VAL A 137 17.80 3.63 -12.44
C VAL A 137 17.15 3.74 -13.82
N THR A 138 16.04 3.03 -14.00
CA THR A 138 15.22 3.13 -15.22
C THR A 138 13.84 3.62 -14.87
N GLY A 139 13.16 4.29 -15.80
CA GLY A 139 11.83 4.81 -15.56
C GLY A 139 11.14 5.32 -16.81
N GLN A 140 9.96 5.89 -16.64
CA GLN A 140 9.18 6.50 -17.71
C GLN A 140 8.89 7.95 -17.39
N ILE A 141 9.06 8.83 -18.37
CA ILE A 141 8.69 10.24 -18.22
C ILE A 141 7.16 10.32 -18.10
N ILE A 142 6.67 10.84 -16.97
CA ILE A 142 5.24 10.96 -16.66
C ILE A 142 4.72 12.40 -16.75
N ARG A 143 5.59 13.40 -16.55
CA ARG A 143 5.20 14.82 -16.58
C ARG A 143 6.35 15.70 -17.07
N LEU A 144 6.00 16.73 -17.83
CA LEU A 144 6.90 17.81 -18.23
C LEU A 144 6.43 19.10 -17.55
N HIS A 145 7.37 19.80 -16.91
CA HIS A 145 7.11 21.07 -16.24
C HIS A 145 7.41 22.25 -17.16
N ASN A 146 6.73 23.38 -16.93
CA ASN A 146 6.93 24.61 -17.70
C ASN A 146 8.35 25.20 -17.57
N ASN A 147 9.05 24.87 -16.47
CA ASN A 147 10.46 25.20 -16.27
C ASN A 147 11.41 24.33 -17.11
N GLY A 148 10.88 23.32 -17.82
CA GLY A 148 11.60 22.39 -18.68
C GLY A 148 12.11 21.13 -17.98
N ALA A 149 11.92 20.97 -16.67
CA ALA A 149 12.19 19.72 -15.97
C ALA A 149 11.16 18.64 -16.30
N ALA A 150 11.50 17.38 -16.07
CA ALA A 150 10.59 16.26 -16.27
C ALA A 150 10.57 15.31 -15.08
N ASP A 151 9.38 14.87 -14.69
CA ASP A 151 9.20 13.82 -13.68
C ASP A 151 9.22 12.46 -14.35
N VAL A 152 9.90 11.53 -13.72
CA VAL A 152 10.13 10.17 -14.17
C VAL A 152 9.63 9.21 -13.10
N LYS A 153 8.64 8.40 -13.45
CA LYS A 153 8.25 7.25 -12.63
C LYS A 153 9.34 6.19 -12.74
N LEU A 154 9.97 5.85 -11.63
CA LEU A 154 11.06 4.89 -11.60
C LEU A 154 10.53 3.46 -11.55
N ASN A 155 11.11 2.59 -12.37
CA ASN A 155 10.78 1.17 -12.38
C ASN A 155 11.45 0.49 -11.20
N ARG A 156 10.73 -0.42 -10.54
CA ARG A 156 11.22 -1.23 -9.41
C ARG A 156 11.57 -0.43 -8.15
N LEU A 157 11.22 0.85 -8.12
CA LEU A 157 11.27 1.66 -6.91
C LEU A 157 9.84 1.98 -6.45
N PRO A 158 9.63 2.17 -5.15
CA PRO A 158 8.32 2.52 -4.63
C PRO A 158 7.85 3.89 -5.16
N ASP A 159 6.54 4.15 -5.15
CA ASP A 159 5.95 5.34 -5.77
C ASP A 159 6.37 6.66 -5.10
N ASN A 160 6.92 6.62 -3.88
CA ASN A 160 7.49 7.80 -3.22
C ASN A 160 8.86 8.20 -3.80
N PHE A 161 9.44 7.43 -4.72
CA PHE A 161 10.65 7.80 -5.46
C PHE A 161 10.31 8.39 -6.82
N VAL A 162 10.67 9.65 -7.01
CA VAL A 162 10.43 10.38 -8.25
C VAL A 162 11.78 10.74 -8.88
N GLY A 163 12.01 10.29 -10.11
CA GLY A 163 13.15 10.73 -10.89
C GLY A 163 12.89 12.12 -11.47
N VAL A 164 13.87 13.02 -11.40
CA VAL A 164 13.77 14.38 -11.96
C VAL A 164 14.86 14.58 -12.99
N LEU A 165 14.46 14.87 -14.23
CA LEU A 165 15.38 15.31 -15.28
C LEU A 165 15.44 16.83 -15.31
N ARG A 166 16.66 17.37 -15.36
CA ARG A 166 16.88 18.80 -15.56
C ARG A 166 16.49 19.21 -16.98
N LYS A 167 16.20 20.50 -17.16
CA LYS A 167 15.84 21.10 -18.46
C LYS A 167 16.79 20.77 -19.61
N ALA A 168 18.10 20.76 -19.34
CA ALA A 168 19.11 20.44 -20.36
C ALA A 168 18.98 18.99 -20.87
N ASP A 169 18.53 18.07 -20.01
CA ASP A 169 18.49 16.62 -20.24
C ASP A 169 17.11 16.12 -20.69
N ALA A 170 16.04 16.88 -20.40
CA ALA A 170 14.67 16.61 -20.84
C ALA A 170 14.35 17.23 -22.23
N LYS A 171 15.18 18.16 -22.71
CA LYS A 171 14.93 18.92 -23.96
C LYS A 171 14.75 17.98 -25.17
N GLY A 172 13.59 18.04 -25.80
CA GLY A 172 13.24 17.24 -26.98
C GLY A 172 12.62 15.87 -26.70
N ARG A 173 12.48 15.46 -25.43
CA ARG A 173 11.78 14.22 -25.04
C ARG A 173 10.34 14.53 -24.68
N ARG A 174 9.39 13.98 -25.43
CA ARG A 174 7.94 14.15 -25.19
C ARG A 174 7.35 13.06 -24.29
N SER A 175 7.87 11.84 -24.42
CA SER A 175 7.51 10.66 -23.65
C SER A 175 8.49 9.54 -23.98
N GLY A 176 8.61 8.53 -23.11
CA GLY A 176 9.44 7.35 -23.37
C GLY A 176 10.23 6.87 -22.16
N GLY A 177 10.76 5.65 -22.28
CA GLY A 177 11.61 5.03 -21.28
C GLY A 177 12.96 5.74 -21.19
N ILE A 178 13.43 5.95 -19.96
CA ILE A 178 14.74 6.52 -19.67
C ILE A 178 15.54 5.58 -18.77
N ARG A 179 16.86 5.58 -18.99
CA ARG A 179 17.87 5.07 -18.08
C ARG A 179 18.72 6.25 -17.62
N GLY A 180 18.81 6.47 -16.32
CA GLY A 180 19.47 7.64 -15.75
C GLY A 180 20.27 7.26 -14.51
N GLU A 181 21.43 7.88 -14.36
CA GLU A 181 22.27 7.79 -13.17
C GLU A 181 21.80 8.82 -12.14
N VAL A 182 21.68 8.40 -10.88
CA VAL A 182 21.32 9.28 -9.77
C VAL A 182 22.49 10.18 -9.43
N ILE A 183 22.34 11.48 -9.62
CA ILE A 183 23.41 12.46 -9.33
C ILE A 183 23.16 13.27 -8.06
N LYS A 184 21.92 13.27 -7.57
CA LYS A 184 21.53 13.92 -6.31
C LYS A 184 20.24 13.31 -5.79
N ILE A 185 20.13 13.23 -4.48
CA ILE A 185 18.93 12.80 -3.77
C ILE A 185 18.46 13.98 -2.92
N ALA A 186 17.16 14.24 -2.93
CA ALA A 186 16.51 15.19 -2.04
C ALA A 186 15.25 14.55 -1.47
N GLU A 187 14.90 14.85 -0.24
CA GLU A 187 13.68 14.38 0.40
C GLU A 187 12.84 15.59 0.80
N GLU A 188 11.58 15.59 0.40
CA GLU A 188 10.62 16.64 0.72
C GLU A 188 9.25 16.00 0.90
N ASP A 189 8.61 16.26 2.04
CA ASP A 189 7.28 15.73 2.39
C ASP A 189 7.13 14.20 2.20
N GLY A 190 8.17 13.44 2.53
CA GLY A 190 8.20 11.97 2.41
C GLY A 190 8.37 11.43 0.98
N THR A 191 8.54 12.33 0.00
CA THR A 191 8.89 12.00 -1.38
C THR A 191 10.40 12.15 -1.60
N VAL A 192 11.02 11.11 -2.14
CA VAL A 192 12.45 11.08 -2.46
C VAL A 192 12.65 11.41 -3.94
N TYR A 193 13.22 12.58 -4.20
CA TYR A 193 13.54 13.07 -5.53
C TYR A 193 14.95 12.67 -5.92
N LEU A 194 15.06 11.83 -6.96
CA LEU A 194 16.33 11.46 -7.56
C LEU A 194 16.59 12.33 -8.77
N VAL A 195 17.55 13.25 -8.70
CA VAL A 195 17.97 14.00 -9.88
C VAL A 195 18.76 13.04 -10.77
N LEU A 196 18.28 12.87 -12.01
CA LEU A 196 18.83 11.91 -12.95
C LEU A 196 19.65 12.59 -14.05
N LYS A 197 20.77 11.97 -14.41
CA LYS A 197 21.53 12.27 -15.63
C LYS A 197 21.34 11.13 -16.64
N PRO A 198 20.85 11.38 -17.87
CA PRO A 198 20.64 10.32 -18.85
C PRO A 198 21.94 9.60 -19.19
N VAL A 199 21.93 8.26 -19.14
CA VAL A 199 23.05 7.44 -19.60
C VAL A 199 22.77 7.00 -21.04
N LYS A 200 23.72 7.23 -21.95
CA LYS A 200 23.61 6.74 -23.34
C LYS A 200 23.67 5.21 -23.33
N ARG A 201 22.84 4.55 -24.14
CA ARG A 201 23.02 3.11 -24.38
C ARG A 201 24.40 2.88 -25.01
N PRO A 202 25.14 1.83 -24.62
CA PRO A 202 26.29 1.41 -25.40
C PRO A 202 25.81 1.14 -26.83
N LYS A 203 26.54 1.68 -27.81
CA LYS A 203 26.37 1.26 -29.20
C LYS A 203 26.92 -0.17 -29.28
N GLU A 204 26.06 -1.13 -29.60
CA GLU A 204 26.50 -2.37 -30.25
C GLU A 204 27.10 -2.05 -31.62
#